data_AF-A0A1V3WE06-F1
#
_entry.id   AF-A0A1V3WE06-F1
#
_cell.length_a   1.000
_cell.length_b   1.000
_cell.length_c   1.000
_cell.angle_alpha   90.00
_cell.angle_beta   90.00
_cell.angle_gamma   90.00
#
_symmetry.space_group_name_H-M   'P 1'
#
loop_
_entity.id
_entity.type
_entity.pdbx_description
1 polymer ?
#
loop_
_entity_poly.entity_id
_entity_poly.type
_entity_poly.pdbx_seq_one_letter_code
_entity_poly.pdbx_strand_id
1 'polypeptide(L)'
;MGHFRNHNDRYFFGSVHLVILPGETILDGYYTGFLNDAAVVAHPWRWVRVDPPSVEGVDLEAVSLDDPATVYDILAGRNQFDGPLALSDVIASA
;
A
#
# COMPACT_ATOMS: atom_id res chain seq x y z
N MET A 1 15.76 0.09 5.85
CA MET A 1 15.24 0.75 4.64
C MET A 1 14.19 -0.15 4.02
N GLY A 2 13.02 0.36 3.67
CA GLY A 2 12.02 -0.40 2.93
C GLY A 2 12.39 -0.44 1.44
N HIS A 3 12.23 -1.59 0.80
CA HIS A 3 12.35 -1.72 -0.64
C HIS A 3 10.94 -1.80 -1.22
N PHE A 4 10.59 -0.90 -2.14
CA PHE A 4 9.33 -0.93 -2.87
C PHE A 4 9.64 -1.31 -4.32
N ARG A 5 8.95 -2.32 -4.86
CA ARG A 5 9.09 -2.76 -6.25
C ARG A 5 7.71 -2.80 -6.89
N ASN A 6 7.46 -1.87 -7.80
CA ASN A 6 6.26 -1.89 -8.64
C ASN A 6 6.53 -2.84 -9.83
N HIS A 7 5.73 -3.89 -9.96
CA HIS A 7 5.83 -4.87 -11.05
C HIS A 7 4.87 -4.59 -12.21
N ASN A 8 4.11 -3.49 -12.16
CA ASN A 8 3.16 -3.12 -13.21
C ASN A 8 3.85 -2.22 -14.26
N ASP A 9 4.68 -2.84 -15.09
CA ASP A 9 5.40 -2.25 -16.23
C ASP A 9 4.44 -2.02 -17.42
N ARG A 10 4.31 -0.81 -18.00
CA ARG A 10 5.26 -0.29 -19.02
C ARG A 10 5.25 1.23 -19.23
N TYR A 11 4.38 1.99 -18.53
CA TYR A 11 4.10 3.39 -18.91
C TYR A 11 3.97 4.40 -17.74
N PHE A 12 4.28 3.99 -16.51
CA PHE A 12 4.07 4.83 -15.33
C PHE A 12 5.39 5.16 -14.64
N PHE A 13 5.81 6.42 -14.75
CA PHE A 13 6.81 7.01 -13.86
C PHE A 13 6.10 7.93 -12.88
N GLY A 14 6.52 7.94 -11.62
CA GLY A 14 5.85 8.71 -10.59
C GLY A 14 6.68 8.91 -9.34
N SER A 15 6.30 9.90 -8.54
CA SER A 15 6.89 10.18 -7.23
C SER A 15 5.88 9.89 -6.12
N VAL A 16 6.39 9.31 -5.04
CA VAL A 16 5.65 9.04 -3.82
C VAL A 16 6.15 10.02 -2.76
N HIS A 17 5.28 10.89 -2.28
CA HIS A 17 5.61 11.89 -1.27
C HIS A 17 5.09 11.39 0.09
N LEU A 18 5.99 10.93 0.96
CA LEU A 18 5.66 10.37 2.27
C LEU A 18 6.31 11.19 3.38
N VAL A 19 5.52 11.49 4.41
CA VAL A 19 6.02 11.95 5.71
C VAL A 19 5.69 10.85 6.70
N ILE A 20 6.70 10.36 7.42
CA ILE A 20 6.54 9.28 8.41
C ILE A 20 7.00 9.81 9.76
N LEU A 21 6.11 9.87 10.74
CA LEU A 21 6.50 10.06 12.14
C LEU A 21 6.84 8.70 12.77
N PRO A 22 7.83 8.64 13.69
CA PRO A 22 8.12 7.42 14.43
C PRO A 22 6.87 6.89 15.14
N GLY A 23 6.50 5.65 14.83
CA GLY A 23 5.32 4.99 15.41
C GLY A 23 4.06 5.08 14.56
N GLU A 24 4.04 5.84 13.47
CA GLU A 24 2.90 5.85 12.54
C GLU A 24 2.76 4.51 11.80
N THR A 25 1.52 4.06 11.74
CA THR A 25 1.07 2.82 11.07
C THR A 25 0.31 3.13 9.79
N ILE A 26 -0.13 4.38 9.61
CA ILE A 26 -0.84 4.86 8.43
C ILE A 26 -0.15 6.11 7.93
N LEU A 27 0.10 6.15 6.63
CA LEU A 27 0.64 7.28 5.91
C LEU A 27 -0.40 7.71 4.88
N ASP A 28 -0.79 8.97 4.92
CA ASP A 28 -1.61 9.57 3.86
C ASP A 28 -0.74 10.53 3.06
N GLY A 29 -0.91 10.54 1.75
CA GLY A 29 -0.10 11.37 0.86
C GLY A 29 -0.61 11.35 -0.56
N TYR A 30 0.23 11.82 -1.48
CA TYR A 30 -0.11 11.89 -2.90
C TYR A 30 0.83 11.02 -3.70
N TYR A 31 0.25 10.21 -4.58
CA TYR A 31 0.98 9.59 -5.67
C TYR A 31 0.77 10.45 -6.91
N THR A 32 1.87 10.93 -7.48
CA THR A 32 1.84 11.62 -8.78
C THR A 32 2.40 10.66 -9.81
N GLY A 33 1.56 10.21 -10.75
CA GLY A 33 1.96 9.35 -11.85
C GLY A 33 1.72 10.01 -13.20
N PHE A 34 2.62 9.80 -14.15
CA PHE A 34 2.42 10.18 -15.55
C PHE A 34 1.80 8.99 -16.28
N LEU A 35 0.57 9.15 -16.75
CA LEU A 35 -0.18 8.15 -17.51
C LEU A 35 -0.18 8.62 -18.97
N ASN A 36 0.83 8.21 -19.75
CA ASN A 36 1.16 8.71 -21.10
C ASN A 36 1.50 10.23 -21.16
N ASP A 37 2.04 10.71 -22.28
CA ASP A 37 2.49 12.11 -22.48
C ASP A 37 1.38 13.18 -22.31
N ALA A 38 0.14 12.81 -21.95
CA ALA A 38 -1.01 13.71 -21.88
C ALA A 38 -1.71 13.80 -20.51
N ALA A 39 -1.39 12.97 -19.51
CA ALA A 39 -2.10 13.02 -18.23
C ALA A 39 -1.20 12.81 -17.00
N VAL A 40 -1.19 13.79 -16.11
CA VAL A 40 -0.68 13.64 -14.74
C VAL A 40 -1.85 13.29 -13.84
N VAL A 41 -1.78 12.13 -13.19
CA VAL A 41 -2.75 11.69 -12.20
C VAL A 41 -2.16 11.91 -10.82
N ALA A 42 -2.78 12.80 -10.05
CA ALA A 42 -2.47 13.03 -8.64
C ALA A 42 -3.72 12.74 -7.81
N HIS A 43 -3.72 11.60 -7.13
CA HIS A 43 -4.80 11.20 -6.24
C HIS A 43 -4.29 11.05 -4.80
N PRO A 44 -5.17 11.18 -3.79
CA PRO A 44 -4.83 10.82 -2.42
C PRO A 44 -4.61 9.31 -2.35
N TRP A 45 -3.51 8.92 -1.72
CA TRP A 45 -3.11 7.54 -1.50
C TRP A 45 -2.88 7.34 0.00
N ARG A 46 -3.24 6.15 0.45
CA ARG A 46 -3.05 5.69 1.83
C ARG A 46 -2.15 4.47 1.83
N TRP A 47 -1.14 4.48 2.68
CA TRP A 47 -0.27 3.34 2.92
C TRP A 47 -0.43 2.91 4.38
N VAL A 48 -0.75 1.63 4.57
CA VAL A 48 -0.88 1.04 5.91
C VAL A 48 0.26 0.06 6.11
N ARG A 49 0.91 0.15 7.27
CA ARG A 49 1.99 -0.73 7.66
C ARG A 49 1.43 -2.12 7.95
N VAL A 50 1.97 -3.12 7.26
CA VAL A 50 1.75 -4.52 7.60
C VAL A 50 2.58 -4.89 8.82
N ASP A 51 1.99 -5.65 9.74
CA ASP A 51 2.62 -6.11 10.96
C ASP A 51 3.81 -7.03 10.66
N PRO A 52 5.05 -6.71 11.08
CA PRO A 52 6.23 -7.50 10.72
C PRO A 52 6.17 -8.99 11.13
N PRO A 53 5.67 -9.37 12.31
CA PRO A 53 5.44 -10.78 12.66
C PRO A 53 4.48 -11.50 11.69
N SER A 54 3.50 -10.80 11.12
CA SER A 54 2.52 -11.42 10.21
C SER A 54 3.09 -11.77 8.83
N VAL A 55 4.27 -11.24 8.48
CA VAL A 55 4.95 -11.54 7.20
C VAL A 55 6.14 -12.50 7.39
N GLU A 56 6.44 -12.91 8.63
CA GLU A 56 7.58 -13.77 8.91
C GLU A 56 7.38 -15.16 8.29
N GLY A 57 8.32 -15.57 7.43
CA GLY A 57 8.25 -16.86 6.73
C GLY A 57 7.24 -16.91 5.57
N VAL A 58 6.59 -15.80 5.23
CA VAL A 58 5.66 -15.72 4.10
C VAL A 58 6.40 -15.29 2.83
N ASP A 59 6.20 -16.04 1.74
CA ASP A 59 6.64 -15.62 0.41
C ASP A 59 5.67 -14.58 -0.16
N LEU A 60 6.02 -13.30 -0.01
CA LEU A 60 5.20 -12.18 -0.48
C LEU A 60 5.05 -12.14 -2.01
N GLU A 61 5.90 -12.82 -2.77
CA GLU A 61 5.76 -12.90 -4.24
C GLU A 61 4.66 -13.88 -4.66
N ALA A 62 4.34 -14.86 -3.81
CA ALA A 62 3.27 -15.83 -4.03
C ALA A 62 1.92 -15.40 -3.42
N VAL A 63 1.90 -14.33 -2.62
CA VAL A 63 0.70 -13.82 -1.97
C VAL A 63 -0.17 -13.05 -2.96
N SER A 64 -1.46 -13.37 -2.98
CA SER A 64 -2.47 -12.58 -3.69
C SER A 64 -3.32 -11.82 -2.69
N LEU A 65 -3.50 -10.53 -2.94
CA LEU A 65 -4.44 -9.71 -2.17
C LEU A 65 -5.88 -10.18 -2.44
N ASP A 66 -6.75 -9.96 -1.46
CA ASP A 66 -8.19 -10.21 -1.59
C ASP A 66 -8.83 -9.22 -2.59
N ASP A 67 -10.15 -9.29 -2.75
CA ASP A 67 -10.90 -8.40 -3.63
C ASP A 67 -10.53 -6.92 -3.41
N PRO A 68 -10.20 -6.17 -4.48
CA PRO A 68 -9.74 -4.79 -4.35
C PRO A 68 -10.71 -3.86 -3.61
N ALA A 69 -12.03 -4.07 -3.70
CA ALA A 69 -13.00 -3.25 -2.98
C ALA A 69 -12.98 -3.57 -1.48
N THR A 70 -12.91 -4.85 -1.12
CA THR A 70 -12.74 -5.29 0.27
C THR A 70 -11.46 -4.72 0.89
N VAL A 71 -10.33 -4.84 0.18
CA VAL A 71 -9.05 -4.29 0.65
C VAL A 71 -9.15 -2.77 0.79
N TYR A 72 -9.77 -2.08 -0.17
CA TYR A 72 -9.99 -0.63 -0.09
C TYR A 72 -10.79 -0.24 1.16
N ASP A 73 -11.92 -0.91 1.42
CA ASP A 73 -12.79 -0.60 2.56
C ASP A 73 -12.07 -0.82 3.90
N ILE A 74 -11.27 -1.89 4.01
CA ILE A 74 -10.42 -2.14 5.18
C ILE A 74 -9.44 -0.98 5.40
N LEU A 75 -8.76 -0.50 4.35
CA LEU A 75 -7.79 0.59 4.47
C LEU A 75 -8.46 1.95 4.71
N ALA A 76 -9.61 2.21 4.10
CA ALA A 76 -10.37 3.44 4.23
C ALA A 76 -10.99 3.60 5.62
N GLY A 77 -11.41 2.50 6.25
CA GLY A 77 -11.99 2.49 7.60
C GLY A 77 -11.00 2.74 8.74
N ARG A 78 -9.69 2.69 8.46
CA ARG A 78 -8.65 2.86 9.48
C ARG A 78 -8.34 4.33 9.78
N ASN A 79 -7.85 4.56 10.98
CA ASN A 79 -7.42 5.85 11.52
C ASN A 79 -6.03 5.74 12.18
N GLN A 80 -5.42 6.88 12.47
CA GLN A 80 -4.05 6.99 13.02
C GLN A 80 -3.78 6.27 14.36
N PHE A 81 -4.83 5.86 15.08
CA PHE A 81 -4.72 5.12 16.34
C PHE A 81 -4.77 3.60 16.13
N ASP A 82 -5.12 3.15 14.92
CA ASP A 82 -5.11 1.74 14.60
C ASP A 82 -3.66 1.26 14.49
N GLY A 83 -3.39 0.07 15.04
CA GLY A 83 -2.07 -0.55 14.98
C GLY A 83 -1.63 -0.94 13.55
N PRO A 84 -0.55 -1.71 13.41
CA PRO A 84 -0.24 -2.37 12.15
C PRO A 84 -1.38 -3.30 11.70
N LEU A 85 -1.48 -3.53 10.39
CA LEU A 85 -2.45 -4.43 9.77
C LEU A 85 -1.85 -5.84 9.66
N ALA A 86 -2.56 -6.90 10.05
CA ALA A 86 -2.03 -8.24 9.84
C ALA A 86 -2.13 -8.60 8.35
N LEU A 87 -1.14 -9.31 7.80
CA LEU A 87 -1.17 -9.72 6.40
C LEU A 87 -2.44 -10.55 6.08
N SER A 88 -2.88 -11.39 7.01
CA SER A 88 -4.10 -12.19 6.90
C SER A 88 -5.38 -11.38 6.63
N ASP A 89 -5.41 -10.11 7.02
CA ASP A 89 -6.59 -9.26 6.89
C ASP A 89 -6.83 -8.80 5.44
N VAL A 90 -5.84 -8.93 4.55
CA VAL A 90 -5.88 -8.37 3.19
C VAL A 90 -5.52 -9.37 2.10
N ILE A 91 -5.28 -10.62 2.43
CA ILE A 91 -4.97 -11.68 1.46
C ILE A 91 -6.21 -12.52 1.18
N ALA A 92 -6.30 -13.04 -0.04
CA ALA A 92 -7.36 -13.95 -0.40
C ALA A 92 -7.34 -15.17 0.54
N SER A 93 -8.49 -15.56 1.07
CA SER A 93 -8.62 -16.81 1.81
C SER A 93 -8.33 -17.97 0.87
N ALA A 94 -7.37 -18.82 1.23
CA ALA A 94 -7.02 -20.04 0.48
C ALA A 94 -8.16 -21.08 0.47
#